data_AF-A0AAN7TTC0-F1
#
_entry.id   AF-A0AAN7TTC0-F1
#
_cell.length_a   1.000
_cell.length_b   1.000
_cell.length_c   1.000
_cell.angle_alpha   90.00
_cell.angle_beta   90.00
_cell.angle_gamma   90.00
#
_symmetry.space_group_name_H-M   'P 1'
#
loop_
_entity.id
_entity.type
_entity.pdbx_description
1 polymer ?
#
loop_
_entity_poly.entity_id
_entity_poly.type
_entity_poly.pdbx_seq_one_letter_code
_entity_poly.pdbx_strand_id
1 'polypeptide(L)' 'MNKFLSLLVVILVLCFSSSVSYANENGCSSWVQAREGYTCWAMSRACGVSLQSFMDTNGMDLNSCNYVQIGHDYCCN' A
#
# COMPACT_ATOMS: atom_id res chain seq x y z
N MET A 1 -25.76 -40.32 -4.07
CA MET A 1 -25.00 -39.29 -4.82
C MET A 1 -23.78 -38.87 -4.00
N ASN A 2 -22.68 -39.59 -4.26
CA ASN A 2 -21.26 -39.23 -4.16
C ASN A 2 -20.85 -37.90 -3.47
N LYS A 3 -20.53 -38.00 -2.17
CA LYS A 3 -19.76 -37.01 -1.37
C LYS A 3 -18.37 -36.67 -1.96
N PHE A 4 -17.89 -37.48 -2.91
CA PHE A 4 -16.66 -37.22 -3.67
C PHE A 4 -16.78 -36.04 -4.65
N LEU A 5 -18.00 -35.68 -5.06
CA LEU A 5 -18.22 -34.56 -5.98
C LEU A 5 -17.99 -33.20 -5.28
N SER A 6 -18.22 -33.13 -3.96
CA SER A 6 -17.97 -31.93 -3.16
C SER A 6 -16.48 -31.73 -2.81
N LEU A 7 -15.68 -32.81 -2.75
CA LEU A 7 -14.23 -32.70 -2.50
C LEU A 7 -13.45 -32.19 -3.73
N LEU A 8 -13.90 -32.52 -4.94
CA LEU A 8 -13.27 -32.06 -6.19
C LEU A 8 -13.44 -30.55 -6.41
N VAL A 9 -14.53 -29.96 -5.91
CA VAL A 9 -14.77 -28.51 -6.01
C VAL A 9 -13.84 -27.72 -5.06
N VAL A 10 -13.53 -28.27 -3.89
CA VAL A 10 -12.63 -27.61 -2.92
C VAL A 10 -11.17 -27.64 -3.40
N ILE A 11 -10.74 -28.71 -4.07
CA ILE A 11 -9.36 -28.83 -4.60
C ILE A 11 -9.14 -27.89 -5.81
N LEU A 12 -10.17 -27.63 -6.62
CA LEU A 12 -10.06 -26.72 -7.76
C LEU A 12 -9.97 -25.23 -7.34
N VAL A 13 -10.51 -24.89 -6.16
CA VAL A 13 -10.49 -23.52 -5.59
C VAL A 13 -9.17 -23.21 -4.87
N LEU A 14 -8.36 -24.22 -4.51
CA LEU A 14 -7.06 -24.05 -3.85
C LEU A 14 -5.89 -23.83 -4.82
N CYS A 15 -6.09 -24.02 -6.14
CA CYS A 15 -5.04 -23.84 -7.16
C CYS A 15 -5.19 -22.56 -8.00
N PHE A 16 -6.27 -21.81 -7.83
CA PHE A 16 -6.33 -20.42 -8.28
C PHE A 16 -6.03 -19.53 -7.08
N SER A 17 -4.75 -19.51 -6.73
CA SER A 17 -4.16 -18.43 -5.95
C SER A 17 -4.22 -17.14 -6.78
N SER A 18 -5.41 -16.57 -6.94
CA SER A 18 -5.49 -15.12 -6.90
C SER A 18 -5.39 -14.77 -5.43
N SER A 19 -4.20 -14.35 -5.00
CA SER A 19 -4.12 -13.41 -3.90
C SER A 19 -5.05 -12.27 -4.26
N VAL A 20 -6.29 -12.31 -3.77
CA VAL A 20 -7.15 -11.15 -3.76
C VAL A 20 -6.49 -10.22 -2.75
N SER A 21 -5.48 -9.50 -3.24
CA SER A 21 -5.09 -8.23 -2.67
C SER A 21 -6.34 -7.39 -2.83
N TYR A 22 -7.15 -7.30 -1.77
CA TYR A 22 -8.01 -6.15 -1.58
C TYR A 22 -7.06 -4.97 -1.39
N ALA A 23 -6.44 -4.52 -2.49
CA ALA A 23 -6.01 -3.16 -2.61
C ALA A 23 -7.30 -2.39 -2.37
N ASN A 24 -7.39 -1.78 -1.19
CA ASN A 24 -8.35 -0.74 -0.91
C ASN A 24 -8.45 0.13 -2.18
N GLU A 25 -9.66 0.39 -2.66
CA GLU A 25 -9.93 1.05 -3.94
C GLU A 25 -9.48 2.53 -3.99
N ASN A 26 -8.55 2.92 -3.10
CA ASN A 26 -7.75 4.14 -3.13
C ASN A 26 -6.31 3.84 -3.59
N GLY A 27 -6.15 3.06 -4.66
CA GLY A 27 -4.83 2.80 -5.26
C GLY A 27 -4.04 4.09 -5.39
N CYS A 28 -2.75 4.04 -5.01
CA CYS A 28 -1.96 5.25 -5.02
C CYS A 28 -1.85 5.82 -6.45
N SER A 29 -2.25 7.09 -6.63
CA SER A 29 -2.31 7.72 -7.95
C SER A 29 -0.94 8.13 -8.47
N SER A 30 0.00 8.43 -7.56
CA SER A 30 1.39 8.78 -7.87
C SER A 30 2.29 8.55 -6.66
N TRP A 31 3.59 8.38 -6.91
CA TRP A 31 4.56 7.97 -5.90
C TRP A 31 5.72 8.95 -5.81
N VAL A 32 6.27 9.10 -4.61
CA VAL A 32 7.54 9.80 -4.36
C VAL A 32 8.52 8.87 -3.66
N GLN A 33 9.69 8.68 -4.27
CA GLN A 33 10.76 7.91 -3.63
C GLN A 33 11.52 8.79 -2.65
N ALA A 34 11.62 8.34 -1.40
CA ALA A 34 12.43 9.01 -0.39
C ALA A 34 13.92 8.97 -0.75
N ARG A 35 14.59 10.11 -0.62
CA ARG A 35 16.03 10.28 -0.88
C ARG A 35 16.72 10.82 0.37
N GLU A 36 18.04 10.82 0.37
CA GLU A 36 18.81 11.45 1.44
C GLU A 36 18.35 12.91 1.67
N GLY A 37 18.07 13.25 2.94
CA GLY A 37 17.56 14.56 3.33
C GLY A 37 16.06 14.80 3.10
N TYR A 38 15.31 13.82 2.57
CA TYR A 38 13.85 13.94 2.49
C TYR A 38 13.22 13.80 3.87
N THR A 39 12.19 14.60 4.11
CA THR A 39 11.26 14.49 5.24
C THR A 39 9.86 14.28 4.67
N CYS A 40 8.89 13.88 5.50
CA CYS A 40 7.49 13.89 5.07
C CYS A 40 7.04 15.24 4.53
N TRP A 41 7.55 16.35 5.08
CA TRP A 41 7.23 17.69 4.60
C TRP A 41 7.81 17.96 3.21
N ALA A 42 9.05 17.53 2.95
CA ALA A 42 9.64 17.64 1.62
C ALA A 42 8.86 16.81 0.59
N MET A 43 8.48 15.58 0.97
CA MET A 43 7.73 14.67 0.12
C MET A 43 6.28 15.12 -0.13
N SER A 44 5.57 15.61 0.90
CA SER A 44 4.22 16.14 0.74
C SER A 44 4.19 17.32 -0.23
N ARG A 45 5.21 18.18 -0.19
CA ARG A 45 5.37 19.28 -1.16
C ARG A 45 5.69 18.79 -2.57
N ALA A 46 6.52 17.76 -2.71
CA ALA A 46 6.81 17.15 -4.01
C ALA A 46 5.55 16.51 -4.62
N CYS A 47 4.71 15.89 -3.78
CA CYS A 47 3.41 15.35 -4.16
C CYS A 47 2.32 16.41 -4.40
N GLY A 48 2.51 17.64 -3.91
CA GLY A 48 1.49 18.68 -3.98
C GLY A 48 0.30 18.49 -3.03
N VAL A 49 0.46 17.69 -1.97
CA VAL A 49 -0.59 17.42 -0.97
C VAL A 49 -0.24 18.04 0.39
N SER A 50 -1.22 18.12 1.30
CA SER A 50 -0.95 18.56 2.66
C SER A 50 -0.10 17.54 3.42
N LEU A 51 0.68 18.00 4.41
CA LEU A 51 1.48 17.10 5.25
C LEU A 51 0.58 16.06 5.95
N GLN A 52 -0.59 16.48 6.44
CA GLN A 52 -1.51 15.56 7.12
C GLN A 52 -2.05 14.50 6.15
N SER A 53 -2.47 14.87 4.94
CA SER A 53 -2.91 13.91 3.92
C SER A 53 -1.82 12.92 3.57
N PHE A 54 -0.59 13.41 3.34
CA PHE A 54 0.55 12.55 3.07
C PHE A 54 0.81 11.55 4.22
N MET A 55 0.74 12.01 5.48
CA MET A 55 0.91 11.13 6.63
C MET A 55 -0.22 10.09 6.72
N ASP A 56 -1.47 10.52 6.62
CA ASP A 56 -2.65 9.65 6.73
C ASP A 56 -2.65 8.57 5.64
N THR A 57 -2.38 8.96 4.38
CA THR A 57 -2.30 8.05 3.23
C THR A 57 -1.20 6.99 3.41
N ASN A 58 -0.09 7.34 4.06
CA ASN A 58 1.04 6.45 4.25
C ASN A 58 1.07 5.77 5.64
N GLY A 59 0.03 5.93 6.45
CA GLY A 59 -0.04 5.36 7.80
C GLY A 59 1.05 5.90 8.74
N MET A 60 1.42 7.16 8.57
CA MET A 60 2.48 7.84 9.32
C MET A 60 1.91 8.83 10.33
N ASP A 61 2.77 9.26 11.23
CA ASP A 61 2.57 10.30 12.23
C ASP A 61 3.82 11.20 12.32
N LEU A 62 3.77 12.24 13.15
CA LEU A 62 4.90 13.16 13.31
C LEU A 62 6.19 12.47 13.78
N ASN A 63 6.09 11.35 14.51
CA ASN A 63 7.26 10.65 15.02
C ASN A 63 7.91 9.81 13.90
N SER A 64 7.13 8.98 13.22
CA SER A 64 7.57 8.15 12.10
C SER A 64 8.02 8.98 10.89
N CYS A 65 7.51 10.20 10.72
CA CYS A 65 8.00 11.13 9.71
C CYS A 65 9.46 11.57 9.84
N ASN A 66 10.08 11.32 11.01
CA ASN A 66 11.52 11.53 11.20
C ASN A 66 12.36 10.34 10.73
N TYR A 67 11.73 9.21 10.40
CA TYR A 67 12.40 7.94 10.09
C TYR A 67 11.95 7.39 8.72
N VAL A 68 11.89 8.28 7.73
CA VAL A 68 11.59 7.89 6.35
C VAL A 68 12.71 7.04 5.76
N GLN A 69 12.33 5.97 5.06
CA GLN A 69 13.26 4.98 4.55
C GLN A 69 13.74 5.39 3.16
N ILE A 70 15.04 5.70 3.02
CA ILE A 70 15.64 6.04 1.73
C ILE A 70 15.42 4.87 0.75
N GLY A 71 14.98 5.21 -0.48
CA GLY A 71 14.66 4.24 -1.53
C GLY A 71 13.25 3.65 -1.44
N HIS A 72 12.48 3.96 -0.38
CA HIS A 72 11.07 3.57 -0.28
C HIS A 72 10.17 4.55 -1.03
N ASP A 73 9.16 4.01 -1.72
CA ASP A 73 8.15 4.80 -2.42
C ASP A 73 6.96 5.07 -1.50
N TYR A 74 6.64 6.34 -1.31
CA TYR A 74 5.50 6.81 -0.53
C TYR A 74 4.41 7.34 -1.45
N CYS A 75 3.16 7.19 -1.03
CA CYS A 75 2.00 7.55 -1.81
C CYS A 75 1.66 9.04 -1.74
N CYS A 76 1.30 9.64 -2.88
CA CYS A 76 0.99 11.06 -3.03
C CYS A 76 -0.52 11.39 -3.08
N ASN A 77 -1.38 10.60 -2.44
CA ASN A 77 -2.84 10.86 -2.40
C ASN A 77 -3.24 11.80 -1.26
#